data_AF-A0AAQ3QTC2-F1
#
_entry.id   AF-A0AAQ3QTC2-F1
#
_cell.length_a   1.000
_cell.length_b   1.000
_cell.length_c   1.000
_cell.angle_alpha   90.00
_cell.angle_beta   90.00
_cell.angle_gamma   90.00
#
_symmetry.space_group_name_H-M   'P 1'
#
loop_
_entity.id
_entity.type
_entity.pdbx_description
1 polymer ?
#
loop_
_entity_poly.entity_id
_entity_poly.type
_entity_poly.pdbx_seq_one_letter_code
_entity_poly.pdbx_strand_id
1 'polypeptide(L)' 'MNLPGVFMCLFFSLLHHFAAQNSANSACGGLIISNGKVFTTCNSLPYPDSELHWTYHSTNNTVDIAYQASTSSSSWVA' A
#
# COMPACT_ATOMS: atom_id res chain seq x y z
N MET A 1 6.22 -37.45 17.83
CA MET A 1 5.74 -36.14 17.34
C MET A 1 4.48 -36.44 16.54
N ASN A 2 3.29 -36.06 17.04
CA ASN A 2 2.02 -36.55 16.50
C ASN A 2 1.68 -35.84 15.17
N LEU A 3 1.57 -36.63 14.10
CA LEU A 3 1.20 -36.24 12.73
C LEU A 3 -0.05 -35.32 12.62
N PRO A 4 -1.13 -35.49 13.43
CA PRO A 4 -2.29 -34.60 13.34
C PRO A 4 -2.03 -33.17 13.82
N GLY A 5 -1.08 -32.96 14.74
CA GLY A 5 -0.74 -31.62 15.24
C GLY A 5 -0.03 -30.77 14.19
N VAL A 6 0.79 -31.40 13.35
CA VAL A 6 1.53 -30.71 12.28
C VAL A 6 0.58 -30.19 11.20
N PHE A 7 -0.41 -30.99 10.82
CA PHE A 7 -1.42 -30.59 9.83
C PHE A 7 -2.27 -29.41 10.33
N MET A 8 -2.65 -29.43 11.61
CA MET A 8 -3.39 -28.34 12.24
C MET A 8 -2.57 -27.03 12.22
N CYS A 9 -1.30 -27.08 12.59
CA CYS A 9 -0.41 -25.92 12.56
C CYS A 9 -0.28 -25.30 11.15
N LEU A 10 -0.09 -26.12 10.12
CA LEU A 10 0.03 -25.65 8.73
C LEU A 10 -1.23 -24.90 8.27
N PHE A 11 -2.41 -25.43 8.60
CA PHE A 11 -3.68 -24.79 8.26
C PHE A 11 -3.83 -23.40 8.92
N PHE A 12 -3.49 -23.28 10.20
CA PHE A 12 -3.49 -21.99 10.89
C PHE A 12 -2.46 -21.01 10.32
N SER A 13 -1.27 -21.48 9.94
CA SER A 13 -0.25 -20.64 9.29
C SER A 13 -0.70 -20.13 7.91
N LEU A 14 -1.40 -20.94 7.11
CA LEU A 14 -1.96 -20.51 5.83
C LEU A 14 -3.05 -19.44 5.99
N LEU A 15 -3.92 -19.57 7.01
CA LEU A 15 -4.97 -18.59 7.28
C LEU A 15 -4.44 -17.20 7.66
N HIS A 16 -3.31 -17.12 8.35
CA HIS A 16 -2.70 -15.83 8.74
C HIS A 16 -2.10 -15.06 7.54
N HIS A 17 -1.65 -15.75 6.49
CA HIS A 17 -1.05 -15.10 5.33
C HIS A 17 -2.09 -14.36 4.46
N PHE A 18 -3.33 -14.86 4.42
CA PHE A 18 -4.39 -14.27 3.60
C PHE A 18 -4.98 -12.99 4.20
N ALA A 19 -4.93 -12.84 5.53
CA ALA A 19 -5.46 -11.66 6.23
C ALA A 19 -4.59 -10.39 6.07
N ALA A 20 -3.32 -10.54 5.67
CA ALA A 20 -2.38 -9.42 5.57
C ALA A 20 -2.44 -8.65 4.24
N GLN A 21 -3.25 -9.10 3.26
CA GLN A 21 -3.26 -8.51 1.92
C GLN A 21 -4.20 -7.33 1.73
N ASN A 22 -4.95 -6.93 2.76
CA ASN A 22 -5.89 -5.81 2.64
C ASN A 22 -5.45 -4.59 3.47
N SER A 23 -4.33 -3.98 3.08
CA SER A 23 -4.04 -2.59 3.44
C SER A 23 -4.71 -1.65 2.44
N ALA A 24 -6.02 -1.80 2.23
CA ALA A 24 -6.83 -0.74 1.65
C ALA A 24 -7.07 0.29 2.76
N ASN A 25 -6.07 1.15 3.01
CA ASN A 25 -6.18 2.19 4.01
C ASN A 25 -7.13 3.28 3.48
N SER A 26 -8.08 3.67 4.32
CA SER A 26 -9.23 4.50 3.96
C SER A 26 -8.86 5.99 3.89
N ALA A 27 -8.09 6.39 2.88
CA ALA A 27 -8.06 7.75 2.32
C ALA A 27 -7.34 7.72 0.96
N CYS A 28 -8.10 7.41 -0.10
CA CYS A 28 -7.65 7.55 -1.47
C CYS A 28 -8.74 8.33 -2.20
N GLY A 29 -8.77 9.64 -1.94
CA GLY A 29 -9.51 10.56 -2.80
C GLY A 29 -8.86 10.57 -4.18
N GLY A 30 -9.64 10.65 -5.25
CA GLY A 30 -9.12 10.68 -6.61
C GLY A 30 -8.24 11.91 -6.83
N LEU A 31 -6.93 11.77 -6.59
CA LEU A 31 -5.96 12.82 -6.85
C LEU A 31 -5.77 12.95 -8.37
N ILE A 32 -6.42 13.94 -8.96
CA ILE A 32 -6.05 14.42 -10.29
C ILE A 32 -4.79 15.28 -10.09
N ILE A 33 -3.63 14.67 -10.28
CA ILE A 33 -2.39 15.45 -10.37
C ILE A 33 -2.48 16.29 -11.63
N SER A 34 -2.18 17.59 -11.50
CA SER A 34 -2.10 18.55 -12.61
C SER A 34 -1.23 17.96 -13.73
N ASN A 35 -1.89 17.48 -14.79
CA ASN A 35 -1.39 16.78 -16.00
C ASN A 35 -2.24 15.54 -16.38
N GLY A 36 -3.28 15.20 -15.62
CA GLY A 36 -4.22 14.13 -16.00
C GLY A 36 -3.64 12.72 -15.87
N LYS A 37 -2.53 12.56 -15.14
CA LYS A 37 -1.99 11.24 -14.80
C LYS A 37 -2.90 10.57 -13.77
N VAL A 38 -3.30 9.34 -14.08
CA VAL A 38 -4.09 8.48 -13.19
C VAL A 38 -3.17 7.40 -12.63
N PHE A 39 -3.18 7.23 -11.31
CA PHE A 39 -2.38 6.21 -10.64
C PHE A 39 -3.21 4.97 -10.32
N THR A 40 -2.62 3.79 -10.50
CA THR A 40 -3.30 2.50 -10.29
C THR A 40 -3.33 2.08 -8.83
N THR A 41 -2.40 2.59 -8.04
CA THR A 41 -2.26 2.24 -6.63
C THR A 41 -2.14 3.49 -5.78
N CYS A 42 -2.80 3.48 -4.62
CA CYS A 42 -2.77 4.54 -3.63
C CYS A 42 -2.63 3.91 -2.25
N ASN A 43 -1.71 4.45 -1.45
CA ASN A 43 -1.52 4.09 -0.06
C ASN A 43 -1.66 5.36 0.79
N SER A 44 -2.61 5.38 1.72
CA SER A 44 -2.66 6.42 2.76
C SER A 44 -1.67 6.06 3.86
N LEU A 45 -0.80 7.00 4.23
CA LEU A 45 0.15 6.83 5.32
C LEU A 45 -0.49 7.40 6.59
N PRO A 46 -0.57 6.62 7.69
CA PRO A 46 -1.27 7.03 8.90
C PRO A 46 -0.58 8.15 9.69
N TYR A 47 0.69 8.46 9.41
CA TYR A 47 1.42 9.58 10.01
C TYR A 47 2.72 9.89 9.23
N PRO A 48 2.97 11.13 8.78
CA PRO A 48 2.05 12.27 8.69
C PRO A 48 0.89 11.99 7.72
N ASP A 49 -0.25 12.68 7.88
CA ASP A 49 -1.42 12.61 6.97
C ASP A 49 -1.00 12.88 5.51
N SER A 50 -0.66 11.81 4.80
CA SER A 50 -0.08 11.83 3.46
C SER A 50 -0.51 10.64 2.63
N GLU A 51 -0.46 10.82 1.32
CA GLU A 51 -0.91 9.89 0.31
C GLU A 51 0.23 9.60 -0.66
N LEU A 52 0.49 8.31 -0.91
CA LEU A 52 1.46 7.82 -1.87
C LEU A 52 0.72 7.17 -3.04
N HIS A 53 0.79 7.79 -4.20
CA HIS A 53 0.25 7.29 -5.46
C HIS A 53 1.37 6.72 -6.31
N TRP A 54 1.19 5.54 -6.87
CA TRP A 54 2.18 4.95 -7.77
C TRP A 54 1.56 4.03 -8.83
N THR A 55 2.24 3.93 -9.96
CA THR A 55 1.91 3.04 -11.08
C THR A 55 3.18 2.38 -11.57
N TYR A 56 3.22 1.05 -11.56
CA TYR A 56 4.31 0.29 -12.16
C TYR A 56 4.02 -0.01 -13.63
N HIS A 57 4.99 0.29 -14.48
CA HIS A 57 4.95 0.03 -15.92
C HIS A 57 5.89 -1.13 -16.25
N SER A 58 5.36 -2.34 -16.29
CA SER A 58 6.13 -3.57 -16.55
C SER A 58 6.78 -3.60 -17.93
N THR A 59 6.23 -2.88 -18.91
CA THR A 59 6.76 -2.81 -20.27
C THR A 59 8.18 -2.23 -20.32
N ASN A 60 8.45 -1.23 -19.48
CA ASN A 60 9.72 -0.50 -19.46
C ASN A 60 10.43 -0.60 -18.11
N ASN A 61 9.88 -1.39 -17.17
CA ASN A 61 10.34 -1.53 -15.79
C ASN A 61 10.49 -0.18 -15.06
N THR A 62 9.59 0.76 -15.32
CA THR A 62 9.58 2.08 -14.66
C THR A 62 8.44 2.17 -13.67
N VAL A 63 8.59 3.06 -12.68
CA VAL A 63 7.55 3.38 -11.72
C VAL A 63 7.31 4.88 -11.73
N ASP A 64 6.04 5.26 -11.92
CA ASP A 64 5.59 6.63 -11.71
C ASP A 64 5.16 6.74 -10.25
N ILE A 65 5.71 7.71 -9.51
CA ILE A 65 5.42 7.92 -8.09
C ILE A 65 5.03 9.38 -7.89
N ALA A 66 4.00 9.60 -7.09
CA ALA A 66 3.61 10.91 -6.61
C ALA A 66 3.25 10.86 -5.13
N TYR A 67 3.76 11.84 -4.38
CA TYR A 67 3.59 11.95 -2.95
C TYR A 67 2.88 13.26 -2.62
N GLN A 68 1.83 13.18 -1.81
CA GLN A 68 1.08 14.33 -1.34
C GLN A 68 1.01 14.31 0.19
N ALA A 69 1.41 15.40 0.84
CA ALA A 69 1.21 15.60 2.27
C ALA A 69 0.24 16.76 2.52
N SER A 70 -0.67 16.59 3.47
CA SER A 70 -1.71 17.59 3.79
C SER A 70 -1.16 18.84 4.50
N THR A 71 0.02 18.75 5.10
CA THR A 71 0.60 19.84 5.90
C THR A 71 1.73 20.57 5.18
N SER A 72 1.71 21.91 5.25
CA SER A 72 2.86 22.79 5.00
C SER A 72 3.85 22.76 6.16
N SER A 73 4.22 21.57 6.64
CA SER A 73 5.17 21.47 7.75
C SER A 73 6.55 21.94 7.27
N SER A 74 7.16 22.83 8.05
CA SER A 74 8.54 23.33 7.84
C SER A 74 9.59 22.28 8.23
N SER A 75 9.18 21.02 8.40
CA SER A 75 9.98 19.87 8.81
C SER A 75 10.08 18.87 7.68
N TRP A 76 11.08 17.98 7.76
CA TRP A 76 11.24 16.90 6.79
C TRP A 76 10.01 16.01 6.73
N VAL A 77 9.58 15.72 5.52
CA VAL A 77 8.58 14.72 5.19
C VAL A 77 9.29 13.70 4.31
N ALA A 78 9.33 12.45 4.75
CA ALA A 78 10.11 11.37 4.13
C ALA A 78 9.23 10.13 3.94
#